data_AF-A0AA96F4D5-F1
#
_entry.id   AF-A0AA96F4D5-F1
#
_cell.length_a   1.000
_cell.length_b   1.000
_cell.length_c   1.000
_cell.angle_alpha   90.00
_cell.angle_beta   90.00
_cell.angle_gamma   90.00
#
_symmetry.space_group_name_H-M   'P 1'
#
loop_
_entity.id
_entity.type
_entity.pdbx_description
1 polymer ?
#
loop_
_entity_poly.entity_id
_entity_poly.type
_entity_poly.pdbx_seq_one_letter_code
_entity_poly.pdbx_strand_id
1 'polypeptide(L)'
;MSVRALPGTRIGNLATGKITYSPPEGRAVIESKLSDWERFIHADDGLDPLVRMAAAHYQFEAIHPFTDGNGRTGRILNVLVLVEAGLLKLPVLYLSRHIIATKSEYYARLLAVTAESAWEPWLLYVLRGVETTSKQTLQKIAAITDLQEEFAHAARAHMRSVDVELLAVVFEQPYCRISTVQERYGVSRPTATAWLRSLVEAGLLEEVTAGRERLFINRRLLTLLTALAEARGLVVWPNVTKRVRAVVAQDPASQSGKPRKAREYGIPVVDDAVLALSVSRTPQPHDAPVTLHTCQI
;
A
#
# COMPACT_ATOMS: atom_id res chain seq x y z
N MET A 1 18.33 5.35 -7.43
CA MET A 1 18.02 4.71 -8.72
C MET A 1 18.70 5.52 -9.81
N SER A 2 19.29 4.89 -10.83
CA SER A 2 19.89 5.59 -11.98
C SER A 2 19.01 5.46 -13.21
N VAL A 3 18.98 6.50 -14.06
CA VAL A 3 18.35 6.43 -15.39
C VAL A 3 19.01 5.31 -16.19
N ARG A 4 18.19 4.48 -16.86
CA ARG A 4 18.72 3.36 -17.66
C ARG A 4 19.44 3.86 -18.91
N ALA A 5 20.52 3.18 -19.26
CA ALA A 5 21.32 3.50 -20.44
C ALA A 5 21.33 2.38 -21.48
N LEU A 6 21.15 1.12 -21.06
CA LEU A 6 21.21 -0.03 -21.95
C LEU A 6 19.90 -0.17 -22.77
N PRO A 7 20.01 -0.49 -24.08
CA PRO A 7 18.87 -0.77 -24.93
C PRO A 7 18.24 -2.14 -24.59
N GLY A 8 17.09 -2.45 -25.20
CA GLY A 8 16.45 -3.77 -25.09
C GLY A 8 15.42 -3.92 -23.97
N THR A 9 15.06 -2.83 -23.29
CA THR A 9 13.91 -2.86 -22.35
C THR A 9 12.63 -3.05 -23.16
N ARG A 10 11.84 -4.08 -22.84
CA ARG A 10 10.56 -4.39 -23.51
C ARG A 10 9.52 -4.69 -22.45
N ILE A 11 8.31 -4.16 -22.63
CA ILE A 11 7.14 -4.49 -21.82
C ILE A 11 6.31 -5.48 -22.65
N GLY A 12 6.00 -6.65 -22.09
CA GLY A 12 5.32 -7.69 -22.83
C GLY A 12 4.98 -8.89 -21.97
N ASN A 13 4.30 -9.86 -22.58
CA ASN A 13 3.99 -11.12 -21.94
C ASN A 13 5.21 -12.05 -22.03
N LEU A 14 5.84 -12.30 -20.89
CA LEU A 14 7.04 -13.14 -20.78
C LEU A 14 6.79 -14.61 -21.17
N ALA A 15 5.57 -15.13 -20.98
CA ALA A 15 5.23 -16.53 -21.30
C ALA A 15 5.08 -16.75 -22.81
N THR A 16 4.58 -15.75 -23.53
CA THR A 16 4.37 -15.82 -24.99
C THR A 16 5.50 -15.19 -25.80
N GLY A 17 6.39 -14.44 -25.15
CA GLY A 17 7.39 -13.59 -25.82
C GLY A 17 6.80 -12.38 -26.56
N LYS A 18 5.48 -12.18 -26.53
CA LYS A 18 4.82 -11.06 -27.21
C LYS A 18 5.20 -9.74 -26.56
N ILE A 19 5.93 -8.91 -27.30
CA ILE A 19 6.21 -7.52 -26.93
C ILE A 19 4.94 -6.70 -27.09
N THR A 20 4.54 -6.01 -26.03
CA THR A 20 3.38 -5.11 -26.01
C THR A 20 3.81 -3.66 -26.23
N TYR A 21 4.94 -3.25 -25.65
CA TYR A 21 5.45 -1.89 -25.75
C TYR A 21 6.98 -1.86 -25.64
N SER A 22 7.60 -0.95 -26.38
CA SER A 22 9.04 -0.68 -26.32
C SER A 22 9.25 0.77 -25.89
N PRO A 23 9.69 1.04 -24.64
CA PRO A 23 9.93 2.40 -24.18
C PRO A 23 11.14 3.03 -24.89
N PRO A 24 11.31 4.37 -24.83
CA PRO A 24 12.42 5.08 -25.44
C PRO A 24 13.79 4.50 -25.06
N GLU A 25 14.76 4.51 -25.96
CA GLU A 25 16.11 4.02 -25.69
C GLU A 25 17.14 5.16 -25.74
N GLY A 26 18.24 4.97 -25.02
CA GLY A 26 19.32 5.97 -24.92
C GLY A 26 19.13 6.93 -23.74
N ARG A 27 20.17 7.05 -22.93
CA ARG A 27 20.16 7.88 -21.72
C ARG A 27 19.79 9.34 -22.01
N ALA A 28 20.40 9.95 -23.02
CA ALA A 28 20.14 11.34 -23.40
C ALA A 28 18.68 11.58 -23.82
N VAL A 29 18.07 10.64 -24.54
CA VAL A 29 16.65 10.72 -24.95
C VAL A 29 15.74 10.63 -23.73
N ILE A 30 16.05 9.72 -22.79
CA ILE A 30 15.26 9.56 -21.57
C ILE A 30 15.39 10.82 -20.69
N GLU A 31 16.60 11.33 -20.48
CA GLU A 31 16.85 12.56 -19.70
C GLU A 31 16.16 13.78 -20.32
N SER A 32 16.18 13.93 -21.66
CA SER A 32 15.42 14.97 -22.36
C SER A 32 13.92 14.84 -22.10
N LYS A 33 13.36 13.63 -22.24
CA LYS A 33 11.93 13.39 -22.01
C LYS A 33 11.51 13.62 -20.55
N LEU A 34 12.38 13.28 -19.60
CA LEU A 34 12.16 13.59 -18.18
C LEU A 34 12.19 15.09 -17.93
N SER A 35 13.08 15.82 -18.61
CA SER A 35 13.12 17.29 -18.53
C SER A 35 11.84 17.91 -19.11
N ASP A 36 11.32 17.37 -20.21
CA ASP A 36 10.04 17.81 -20.80
C ASP A 36 8.87 17.51 -19.86
N TRP A 37 8.88 16.32 -19.25
CA TRP A 37 7.89 15.91 -18.25
C TRP A 37 7.92 16.81 -17.01
N GLU A 38 9.11 17.17 -16.52
CA GLU A 38 9.29 18.09 -15.38
C GLU A 38 8.72 19.48 -15.72
N ARG A 39 9.04 20.02 -16.90
CA ARG A 39 8.45 21.30 -17.34
C ARG A 39 6.94 21.22 -17.46
N PHE A 40 6.38 20.10 -17.91
CA PHE A 40 4.95 19.90 -17.99
C PHE A 40 4.27 19.87 -16.63
N ILE A 41 4.84 19.20 -15.62
CA ILE A 41 4.21 19.12 -14.29
C ILE A 41 4.20 20.48 -13.57
N HIS A 42 5.16 21.36 -13.86
CA HIS A 42 5.30 22.69 -13.25
C HIS A 42 4.78 23.84 -14.13
N ALA A 43 4.17 23.54 -15.29
CA ALA A 43 3.66 24.59 -16.16
C ALA A 43 2.45 25.31 -15.53
N ASP A 44 2.45 26.64 -15.62
CA ASP A 44 1.33 27.50 -15.24
C ASP A 44 0.54 27.88 -16.51
N ASP A 45 -0.21 26.91 -17.02
CA ASP A 45 -0.97 27.01 -18.28
C ASP A 45 -2.50 26.92 -18.07
N GLY A 46 -2.96 26.93 -16.81
CA GLY A 46 -4.37 26.81 -16.45
C GLY A 46 -4.97 25.40 -16.53
N LEU A 47 -4.19 24.37 -16.89
CA LEU A 47 -4.67 22.99 -16.88
C LEU A 47 -4.98 22.51 -15.46
N ASP A 48 -6.14 21.87 -15.30
CA ASP A 48 -6.56 21.30 -14.02
C ASP A 48 -5.51 20.32 -13.46
N PRO A 49 -5.11 20.44 -12.17
CA PRO A 49 -4.04 19.60 -11.62
C PRO A 49 -4.33 18.09 -11.64
N LEU A 50 -5.59 17.66 -11.60
CA LEU A 50 -5.94 16.23 -11.72
C LEU A 50 -5.71 15.71 -13.13
N VAL A 51 -6.04 16.53 -14.13
CA VAL A 51 -5.77 16.22 -15.55
C VAL A 51 -4.26 16.20 -15.79
N ARG A 52 -3.53 17.18 -15.26
CA ARG A 52 -2.06 17.23 -15.32
C ARG A 52 -1.44 15.99 -14.69
N MET A 53 -1.88 15.61 -13.48
CA MET A 53 -1.41 14.42 -12.79
C MET A 53 -1.66 13.15 -13.62
N ALA A 54 -2.86 12.98 -14.18
CA ALA A 54 -3.20 11.82 -15.00
C ALA A 54 -2.34 11.73 -16.27
N ALA A 55 -2.14 12.85 -16.97
CA ALA A 55 -1.28 12.90 -18.16
C ALA A 55 0.20 12.65 -17.81
N ALA A 56 0.69 13.28 -16.73
CA ALA A 56 2.04 13.10 -16.22
C ALA A 56 2.30 11.64 -15.81
N HIS A 57 1.31 10.97 -15.21
CA HIS A 57 1.41 9.56 -14.85
C HIS A 57 1.62 8.67 -16.07
N TYR A 58 0.80 8.82 -17.10
CA TYR A 58 0.97 8.10 -18.36
C TYR A 58 2.36 8.35 -18.95
N GLN A 59 2.76 9.63 -19.03
CA GLN A 59 4.01 10.01 -19.68
C GLN A 59 5.23 9.41 -18.94
N PHE A 60 5.21 9.41 -17.61
CA PHE A 60 6.25 8.80 -16.80
C PHE A 60 6.36 7.28 -17.03
N GLU A 61 5.22 6.58 -17.06
CA GLU A 61 5.17 5.13 -17.33
C GLU A 61 5.63 4.79 -18.74
N ALA A 62 5.30 5.62 -19.73
CA ALA A 62 5.71 5.48 -21.13
C ALA A 62 7.21 5.72 -21.32
N ILE A 63 7.79 6.74 -20.67
CA ILE A 63 9.24 6.97 -20.67
C ILE A 63 9.97 5.77 -20.04
N HIS A 64 9.40 5.23 -18.96
CA HIS A 64 9.92 4.08 -18.24
C HIS A 64 11.43 4.25 -17.89
N PRO A 65 11.80 5.28 -17.12
CA PRO A 65 13.19 5.77 -17.05
C PRO A 65 14.17 4.85 -16.31
N PHE A 66 13.69 3.94 -15.47
CA PHE A 66 14.53 3.07 -14.63
C PHE A 66 14.50 1.62 -15.09
N THR A 67 15.46 0.82 -14.61
CA THR A 67 15.50 -0.64 -14.87
C THR A 67 14.47 -1.43 -14.06
N ASP A 68 14.10 -0.94 -12.88
CA ASP A 68 13.02 -1.44 -12.04
C ASP A 68 12.43 -0.27 -11.22
N GLY A 69 11.21 -0.44 -10.75
CA GLY A 69 10.57 0.49 -9.83
C GLY A 69 9.70 1.56 -10.49
N ASN A 70 9.66 1.64 -11.83
CA ASN A 70 8.89 2.66 -12.56
C ASN A 70 7.44 2.78 -12.06
N GLY A 71 6.69 1.68 -12.05
CA GLY A 71 5.31 1.68 -11.56
C GLY A 71 5.14 2.16 -10.12
N ARG A 72 6.09 1.88 -9.22
CA ARG A 72 6.05 2.32 -7.82
C ARG A 72 6.34 3.82 -7.73
N THR A 73 7.38 4.27 -8.43
CA THR A 73 7.76 5.68 -8.49
C THR A 73 6.66 6.52 -9.12
N GLY A 74 6.10 6.10 -10.25
CA GLY A 74 5.00 6.81 -10.93
C GLY A 74 3.78 6.99 -10.02
N ARG A 75 3.39 5.95 -9.28
CA ARG A 75 2.26 6.04 -8.34
C ARG A 75 2.54 6.97 -7.14
N ILE A 76 3.78 7.04 -6.66
CA ILE A 76 4.17 7.99 -5.61
C ILE A 76 4.12 9.42 -6.17
N LEU A 77 4.66 9.63 -7.37
CA LEU A 77 4.66 10.94 -8.04
C LEU A 77 3.24 11.48 -8.24
N ASN A 78 2.26 10.64 -8.55
CA ASN A 78 0.86 11.07 -8.64
C ASN A 78 0.40 11.81 -7.38
N VAL A 79 0.66 11.24 -6.21
CA VAL A 79 0.23 11.84 -4.94
C VAL A 79 1.05 13.10 -4.63
N LEU A 80 2.34 13.11 -4.95
CA LEU A 80 3.19 14.29 -4.76
C LEU A 80 2.76 15.46 -5.65
N VAL A 81 2.38 15.22 -6.91
CA VAL A 81 1.84 16.28 -7.79
C VAL A 81 0.58 16.90 -7.19
N LEU A 82 -0.29 16.11 -6.54
CA LEU A 82 -1.48 16.64 -5.88
C LEU A 82 -1.17 17.44 -4.62
N VAL A 83 -0.10 17.08 -3.90
CA VAL A 83 0.39 17.84 -2.74
C VAL A 83 1.00 19.17 -3.20
N GLU A 84 1.86 19.14 -4.22
CA GLU A 84 2.46 20.32 -4.84
C GLU A 84 1.39 21.31 -5.33
N ALA A 85 0.33 20.80 -5.96
CA ALA A 85 -0.79 21.59 -6.46
C ALA A 85 -1.76 22.09 -5.35
N GLY A 86 -1.50 21.78 -4.07
CA GLY A 86 -2.33 22.21 -2.95
C GLY A 86 -3.67 21.49 -2.81
N LEU A 87 -3.94 20.45 -3.62
CA LEU A 87 -5.16 19.64 -3.52
C LEU A 87 -5.13 18.67 -2.33
N LEU A 88 -3.93 18.31 -1.86
CA LEU A 88 -3.72 17.48 -0.67
C LEU A 88 -2.71 18.15 0.27
N LYS A 89 -3.03 18.21 1.57
CA LYS A 89 -2.07 18.63 2.61
C LYS A 89 -1.10 17.51 3.01
N LEU A 90 -1.56 16.26 2.93
CA LEU A 90 -0.82 15.06 3.28
C LEU A 90 -1.02 14.00 2.19
N PRO A 91 -0.04 13.12 1.93
CA PRO A 91 -0.11 12.12 0.87
C PRO A 91 -0.97 10.90 1.26
N VAL A 92 -2.23 11.12 1.64
CA VAL A 92 -3.15 10.09 2.19
C VAL A 92 -4.10 9.48 1.16
N LEU A 93 -4.07 9.96 -0.09
CA LEU A 93 -4.91 9.42 -1.16
C LEU A 93 -4.41 8.04 -1.60
N TYR A 94 -5.24 7.01 -1.44
CA TYR A 94 -4.87 5.63 -1.78
C TYR A 94 -5.21 5.26 -3.24
N LEU A 95 -4.83 6.09 -4.22
CA LEU A 95 -5.14 5.88 -5.64
C LEU A 95 -4.69 4.50 -6.17
N SER A 96 -3.55 4.01 -5.66
CA SER A 96 -3.00 2.69 -6.02
C SER A 96 -4.01 1.55 -5.80
N ARG A 97 -4.93 1.68 -4.84
CA ARG A 97 -5.99 0.68 -4.60
C ARG A 97 -6.88 0.50 -5.81
N HIS A 98 -7.29 1.58 -6.46
CA HIS A 98 -8.13 1.53 -7.66
C HIS A 98 -7.38 0.86 -8.80
N ILE A 99 -6.12 1.27 -9.02
CA ILE A 99 -5.25 0.72 -10.08
C ILE A 99 -5.04 -0.79 -9.89
N ILE A 100 -4.78 -1.24 -8.66
CA ILE A 100 -4.60 -2.67 -8.36
C ILE A 100 -5.89 -3.46 -8.60
N ALA A 101 -7.03 -2.93 -8.14
CA ALA A 101 -8.33 -3.58 -8.30
C ALA A 101 -8.78 -3.66 -9.77
N THR A 102 -8.29 -2.77 -10.64
CA THR A 102 -8.65 -2.66 -12.06
C THR A 102 -7.42 -2.81 -12.98
N LYS A 103 -6.45 -3.62 -12.56
CA LYS A 103 -5.12 -3.74 -13.20
C LYS A 103 -5.18 -3.98 -14.71
N SER A 104 -6.09 -4.83 -15.17
CA SER A 104 -6.26 -5.12 -16.60
C SER A 104 -6.74 -3.89 -17.39
N GLU A 105 -7.70 -3.13 -16.85
CA GLU A 105 -8.17 -1.88 -17.45
C GLU A 105 -7.06 -0.83 -17.46
N TYR A 106 -6.34 -0.66 -16.35
CA TYR A 106 -5.20 0.26 -16.25
C TYR A 106 -4.20 0.07 -17.38
N TYR A 107 -3.71 -1.15 -17.60
CA TYR A 107 -2.74 -1.42 -18.66
C TYR A 107 -3.33 -1.29 -20.06
N ALA A 108 -4.59 -1.69 -20.26
CA ALA A 108 -5.27 -1.50 -21.53
C ALA A 108 -5.40 -0.02 -21.90
N ARG A 109 -5.76 0.84 -20.93
CA ARG A 109 -5.88 2.28 -21.14
C ARG A 109 -4.54 2.96 -21.40
N LEU A 110 -3.49 2.61 -20.65
CA LEU A 110 -2.13 3.10 -20.93
C LEU A 110 -1.71 2.78 -22.37
N LEU A 111 -1.91 1.54 -22.82
CA LEU A 111 -1.55 1.12 -24.17
C LEU A 111 -2.38 1.86 -25.24
N ALA A 112 -3.68 2.07 -24.99
CA ALA A 112 -4.56 2.78 -25.92
C ALA A 112 -4.14 4.26 -26.12
N VAL A 113 -3.59 4.93 -25.10
CA VAL A 113 -3.02 6.27 -25.29
C VAL A 113 -1.85 6.24 -26.27
N THR A 114 -0.98 5.21 -26.18
CA THR A 114 0.16 5.06 -27.09
C THR A 114 -0.26 4.67 -28.50
N ALA A 115 -1.18 3.71 -28.62
CA ALA A 115 -1.57 3.11 -29.91
C ALA A 115 -2.59 3.94 -30.68
N GLU A 116 -3.50 4.61 -29.97
CA GLU A 116 -4.72 5.21 -30.54
C GLU A 116 -4.91 6.67 -30.12
N SER A 117 -3.98 7.27 -29.38
CA SER A 117 -4.15 8.61 -28.78
C SER A 117 -5.42 8.74 -27.92
N ALA A 118 -5.85 7.64 -27.30
CA ALA A 118 -7.08 7.55 -26.50
C ALA A 118 -6.94 8.24 -25.12
N TRP A 119 -6.65 9.54 -25.11
CA TRP A 119 -6.42 10.33 -23.90
C TRP A 119 -7.66 10.47 -23.03
N GLU A 120 -8.82 10.79 -23.61
CA GLU A 120 -10.05 11.01 -22.83
C GLU A 120 -10.42 9.78 -21.99
N PRO A 121 -10.46 8.55 -22.53
CA PRO A 121 -10.74 7.36 -21.70
C PRO A 121 -9.70 7.11 -20.61
N TRP A 122 -8.42 7.44 -20.83
CA TRP A 122 -7.38 7.37 -19.81
C TRP A 122 -7.61 8.38 -18.68
N LEU A 123 -7.88 9.65 -19.04
CA LEU A 123 -8.17 10.70 -18.08
C LEU A 123 -9.40 10.34 -17.23
N LEU A 124 -10.50 9.94 -17.86
CA LEU A 124 -11.72 9.52 -17.16
C LEU A 124 -11.48 8.30 -16.25
N TYR A 125 -10.62 7.36 -16.64
CA TYR A 125 -10.22 6.26 -15.77
C TYR A 125 -9.50 6.76 -14.51
N VAL A 126 -8.49 7.61 -14.66
CA VAL A 126 -7.72 8.12 -13.51
C VAL A 126 -8.60 8.98 -12.60
N LEU A 127 -9.43 9.87 -13.16
CA LEU A 127 -10.33 10.74 -12.39
C LEU A 127 -11.37 9.93 -11.59
N ARG A 128 -11.96 8.88 -12.17
CA ARG A 128 -12.83 7.95 -11.44
C ARG A 128 -12.08 7.24 -10.30
N GLY A 129 -10.82 6.90 -10.52
CA GLY A 129 -9.94 6.35 -9.49
C GLY A 129 -9.71 7.32 -8.33
N VAL A 130 -9.44 8.60 -8.63
CA VAL A 130 -9.29 9.67 -7.63
C VAL A 130 -10.60 9.85 -6.85
N GLU A 131 -11.72 9.99 -7.54
CA GLU A 131 -13.04 10.16 -6.91
C GLU A 131 -13.36 8.99 -5.95
N THR A 132 -13.26 7.76 -6.46
CA THR A 132 -13.58 6.54 -5.71
C THR A 132 -12.70 6.41 -4.47
N THR A 133 -11.39 6.59 -4.63
CA THR A 133 -10.44 6.41 -3.52
C THR A 133 -10.50 7.55 -2.51
N SER A 134 -10.83 8.77 -2.95
CA SER A 134 -11.08 9.90 -2.04
C SER A 134 -12.29 9.62 -1.14
N LYS A 135 -13.42 9.17 -1.72
CA LYS A 135 -14.63 8.78 -0.96
C LYS A 135 -14.33 7.67 0.05
N GLN A 136 -13.57 6.65 -0.37
CA GLN A 136 -13.17 5.54 0.52
C GLN A 136 -12.24 6.01 1.65
N THR A 137 -11.28 6.89 1.35
CA THR A 137 -10.40 7.47 2.37
C THR A 137 -11.20 8.28 3.39
N LEU A 138 -12.16 9.09 2.95
CA LEU A 138 -13.05 9.85 3.86
C LEU A 138 -13.87 8.93 4.76
N GLN A 139 -14.48 7.88 4.21
CA GLN A 139 -15.23 6.89 4.99
C GLN A 139 -14.35 6.21 6.05
N LYS A 140 -13.09 5.89 5.69
CA LYS A 140 -12.14 5.28 6.62
C LYS A 140 -11.72 6.26 7.72
N ILE A 141 -11.50 7.54 7.41
CA ILE A 141 -11.20 8.58 8.40
C ILE A 141 -12.37 8.76 9.37
N ALA A 142 -13.61 8.82 8.87
CA ALA A 142 -14.80 8.91 9.71
C ALA A 142 -14.89 7.72 10.67
N ALA A 143 -14.75 6.50 10.16
CA ALA A 143 -14.77 5.29 10.99
C ALA A 143 -13.66 5.26 12.05
N ILE A 144 -12.46 5.77 11.74
CA ILE A 144 -11.37 5.90 12.73
C ILE A 144 -11.76 6.90 13.82
N THR A 145 -12.39 8.01 13.45
CA THR A 145 -12.83 9.06 14.38
C THR A 145 -13.91 8.53 15.32
N ASP A 146 -14.93 7.85 14.78
CA ASP A 146 -15.98 7.19 15.58
C ASP A 146 -15.35 6.17 16.55
N LEU A 147 -14.39 5.37 16.07
CA LEU A 147 -13.68 4.41 16.91
C LEU A 147 -12.86 5.09 18.01
N GLN A 148 -12.24 6.24 17.75
CA GLN A 148 -11.52 7.02 18.76
C GLN A 148 -12.45 7.50 19.87
N GLU A 149 -13.64 7.99 19.52
CA GLU A 149 -14.65 8.45 20.48
C GLU A 149 -15.17 7.30 21.34
N GLU A 150 -15.53 6.17 20.73
CA GLU A 150 -15.96 4.96 21.45
C GLU A 150 -14.87 4.44 22.38
N PHE A 151 -13.62 4.40 21.89
CA PHE A 151 -12.47 3.93 22.66
C PHE A 151 -12.22 4.84 23.88
N ALA A 152 -12.29 6.16 23.69
CA ALA A 152 -12.15 7.12 24.78
C ALA A 152 -13.28 7.01 25.81
N HIS A 153 -14.52 6.79 25.37
CA HIS A 153 -15.66 6.59 26.27
C HIS A 153 -15.47 5.32 27.13
N ALA A 154 -15.11 4.20 26.49
CA ALA A 154 -14.87 2.93 27.18
C ALA A 154 -13.68 3.02 28.16
N ALA A 155 -12.62 3.74 27.81
CA ALA A 155 -11.49 3.98 28.70
C ALA A 155 -11.91 4.75 29.96
N ARG A 156 -12.74 5.79 29.82
CA ARG A 156 -13.21 6.62 30.96
C ARG A 156 -14.12 5.85 31.91
N ALA A 157 -14.84 4.86 31.42
CA ALA A 157 -15.67 4.01 32.25
C ALA A 157 -14.86 3.07 33.17
N HIS A 158 -13.63 2.71 32.77
CA HIS A 158 -12.78 1.74 33.50
C HIS A 158 -11.63 2.39 34.26
N MET A 159 -11.18 3.58 33.83
CA MET A 159 -10.02 4.26 34.38
C MET A 159 -10.43 5.56 35.08
N ARG A 160 -9.93 5.78 36.31
CA ARG A 160 -10.20 7.00 37.09
C ARG A 160 -9.72 8.29 36.40
N SER A 161 -8.64 8.20 35.63
CA SER A 161 -8.10 9.28 34.81
C SER A 161 -7.66 8.70 33.47
N VAL A 162 -8.22 9.21 32.39
CA VAL A 162 -7.83 8.85 31.02
C VAL A 162 -6.98 9.97 30.46
N ASP A 163 -5.73 9.66 30.20
CA ASP A 163 -4.85 10.55 29.46
C ASP A 163 -5.22 10.51 27.98
N VAL A 164 -5.75 11.63 27.46
CA VAL A 164 -6.18 11.76 26.06
C VAL A 164 -5.00 11.61 25.10
N GLU A 165 -3.81 12.06 25.50
CA GLU A 165 -2.62 11.95 24.68
C GLU A 165 -2.20 10.47 24.57
N LEU A 166 -2.30 9.70 25.66
CA LEU A 166 -2.01 8.26 25.64
C LEU A 166 -2.91 7.53 24.65
N LEU A 167 -4.21 7.88 24.64
CA LEU A 167 -5.15 7.33 23.66
C LEU A 167 -4.75 7.70 22.23
N ALA A 168 -4.34 8.94 21.98
CA ALA A 168 -3.86 9.37 20.66
C ALA A 168 -2.63 8.54 20.21
N VAL A 169 -1.65 8.31 21.09
CA VAL A 169 -0.46 7.49 20.79
C VAL A 169 -0.84 6.07 20.35
N VAL A 170 -1.84 5.47 21.00
CA VAL A 170 -2.32 4.11 20.69
C VAL A 170 -3.05 4.05 19.33
N PHE A 171 -3.61 5.16 18.86
CA PHE A 171 -4.18 5.26 17.51
C PHE A 171 -3.14 5.62 16.43
N GLU A 172 -2.10 6.36 16.79
CA GLU A 172 -0.95 6.59 15.90
C GLU A 172 -0.08 5.33 15.74
N GLN A 173 0.03 4.52 16.80
CA GLN A 173 0.85 3.31 16.86
C GLN A 173 -0.01 2.10 17.24
N PRO A 174 -0.71 1.46 16.28
CA PRO A 174 -1.57 0.30 16.56
C PRO A 174 -0.82 -0.89 17.19
N TYR A 175 0.50 -0.94 17.03
CA TYR A 175 1.41 -1.80 17.78
C TYR A 175 2.27 -0.93 18.70
N CYS A 176 1.76 -0.64 19.90
CA CYS A 176 2.43 0.26 20.83
C CYS A 176 3.46 -0.50 21.67
N ARG A 177 4.66 0.07 21.82
CA ARG A 177 5.70 -0.42 22.75
C ARG A 177 5.68 0.41 24.03
N ILE A 178 6.23 -0.17 25.10
CA ILE A 178 6.47 0.58 26.35
C ILE A 178 7.43 1.75 26.10
N SER A 179 8.48 1.55 25.30
CA SER A 179 9.45 2.59 24.96
C SER A 179 8.81 3.79 24.26
N THR A 180 7.82 3.56 23.38
CA THR A 180 7.06 4.62 22.71
C THR A 180 6.42 5.57 23.71
N VAL A 181 5.80 5.03 24.77
CA VAL A 181 5.19 5.85 25.83
C VAL A 181 6.25 6.52 26.69
N GLN A 182 7.35 5.84 27.01
CA GLN A 182 8.45 6.46 27.76
C GLN A 182 9.05 7.66 27.03
N GLU A 183 9.32 7.53 25.74
CA GLU A 183 9.92 8.58 24.90
C GLU A 183 8.96 9.75 24.70
N ARG A 184 7.66 9.47 24.47
CA ARG A 184 6.66 10.53 24.24
C ARG A 184 6.36 11.36 25.49
N TYR A 185 6.33 10.73 26.66
CA TYR A 185 5.89 11.36 27.92
C TYR A 185 7.02 11.63 28.92
N GLY A 186 8.24 11.17 28.67
CA GLY A 186 9.34 11.27 29.62
C GLY A 186 9.11 10.49 30.92
N VAL A 187 8.26 9.47 30.90
CA VAL A 187 7.90 8.69 32.10
C VAL A 187 8.76 7.45 32.28
N SER A 188 8.80 6.96 33.52
CA SER A 188 9.51 5.73 33.86
C SER A 188 8.89 4.50 33.17
N ARG A 189 9.70 3.46 32.91
CA ARG A 189 9.22 2.19 32.35
C ARG A 189 8.09 1.55 33.17
N PRO A 190 8.15 1.51 34.53
CA PRO A 190 7.03 1.06 35.34
C PRO A 190 5.74 1.85 35.09
N THR A 191 5.82 3.18 35.03
CA THR A 191 4.67 4.06 34.77
C THR A 191 4.04 3.77 33.40
N ALA A 192 4.85 3.77 32.33
CA ALA A 192 4.38 3.45 30.98
C ALA A 192 3.76 2.04 30.89
N THR A 193 4.35 1.06 31.59
CA THR A 193 3.81 -0.30 31.66
C THR A 193 2.45 -0.33 32.35
N ALA A 194 2.31 0.38 33.48
CA ALA A 194 1.06 0.44 34.22
C ALA A 194 -0.07 1.06 33.38
N TRP A 195 0.22 2.17 32.69
CA TRP A 195 -0.75 2.84 31.81
C TRP A 195 -1.25 1.94 30.68
N LEU A 196 -0.33 1.28 29.96
CA LEU A 196 -0.69 0.37 28.88
C LEU A 196 -1.46 -0.85 29.39
N ARG A 197 -1.11 -1.37 30.58
CA ARG A 197 -1.84 -2.47 31.21
C ARG A 197 -3.25 -2.11 31.65
N SER A 198 -3.49 -0.88 32.14
CA SER A 198 -4.85 -0.44 32.45
C SER A 198 -5.76 -0.45 31.22
N LEU A 199 -5.22 -0.15 30.02
CA LEU A 199 -5.96 -0.28 28.77
C LEU A 199 -6.21 -1.74 28.36
N VAL A 200 -5.30 -2.66 28.71
CA VAL A 200 -5.50 -4.11 28.52
C VAL A 200 -6.58 -4.64 29.47
N GLU A 201 -6.54 -4.24 30.75
CA GLU A 201 -7.53 -4.60 31.76
C GLU A 201 -8.93 -4.10 31.41
N ALA A 202 -9.01 -2.92 30.75
CA ALA A 202 -10.25 -2.38 30.19
C ALA A 202 -10.71 -3.09 28.89
N GLY A 203 -9.98 -4.10 28.40
CA GLY A 203 -10.29 -4.84 27.17
C GLY A 203 -10.06 -4.04 25.89
N LEU A 204 -9.36 -2.92 25.96
CA LEU A 204 -9.14 -2.00 24.84
C LEU A 204 -7.87 -2.32 24.04
N LEU A 205 -6.88 -2.94 24.70
CA LEU A 205 -5.64 -3.42 24.08
C LEU A 205 -5.40 -4.91 24.37
N GLU A 206 -4.61 -5.53 23.52
CA GLU A 206 -4.10 -6.89 23.71
C GLU A 206 -2.59 -6.87 23.97
N GLU A 207 -2.13 -7.47 25.07
CA GLU A 207 -0.70 -7.64 25.36
C GLU A 207 -0.17 -8.89 24.66
N VAL A 208 0.83 -8.73 23.79
CA VAL A 208 1.50 -9.83 23.09
C VAL A 208 3.00 -9.76 23.34
N THR A 209 3.61 -10.91 23.66
CA THR A 209 5.07 -11.01 23.76
C THR A 209 5.66 -11.36 22.39
N ALA A 210 6.54 -10.49 21.88
CA ALA A 210 7.24 -10.68 20.61
C ALA A 210 8.76 -10.68 20.88
N GLY A 211 9.33 -11.88 21.00
CA GLY A 211 10.73 -12.05 21.38
C GLY A 211 11.00 -11.55 22.79
N ARG A 212 11.85 -10.53 22.95
CA ARG A 212 12.17 -9.89 24.24
C ARG A 212 11.29 -8.68 24.57
N GLU A 213 10.46 -8.26 23.62
CA GLU A 213 9.61 -7.07 23.77
C GLU A 213 8.16 -7.47 24.06
N ARG A 214 7.45 -6.55 24.74
CA ARG A 214 6.01 -6.63 24.95
C ARG A 214 5.35 -5.55 24.10
N LEU A 215 4.39 -5.98 23.28
CA LEU A 215 3.59 -5.14 22.40
C LEU A 215 2.17 -5.04 22.97
N PHE A 216 1.60 -3.86 22.84
CA PHE A 216 0.22 -3.55 23.21
C PHE A 216 -0.53 -3.19 21.94
N ILE A 217 -1.43 -4.06 21.52
CA ILE A 217 -2.02 -4.04 20.18
C ILE A 217 -3.44 -3.48 20.24
N ASN A 218 -3.70 -2.42 19.48
CA ASN A 218 -5.05 -1.91 19.23
C ASN A 218 -5.71 -2.74 18.11
N ARG A 219 -6.25 -3.90 18.47
CA ARG A 219 -6.89 -4.82 17.53
C ARG A 219 -8.06 -4.20 16.79
N ARG A 220 -8.88 -3.41 17.48
CA ARG A 220 -10.06 -2.74 16.90
C ARG A 220 -9.63 -1.82 15.75
N LEU A 221 -8.61 -0.99 15.98
CA LEU A 221 -8.06 -0.12 14.95
C LEU A 221 -7.41 -0.91 13.81
N LEU A 222 -6.64 -1.96 14.12
CA LEU A 222 -6.05 -2.81 13.09
C LEU A 222 -7.11 -3.40 12.19
N THR A 223 -8.13 -4.05 12.74
CA THR A 223 -9.25 -4.60 11.98
C THR A 223 -9.91 -3.52 11.13
N LEU A 224 -10.12 -2.31 11.63
CA LEU A 224 -10.67 -1.21 10.83
C LEU A 224 -9.75 -0.86 9.63
N LEU A 225 -8.44 -0.73 9.88
CA LEU A 225 -7.45 -0.43 8.85
C LEU A 225 -7.36 -1.57 7.81
N THR A 226 -7.53 -2.82 8.22
CA THR A 226 -7.34 -4.04 7.42
C THR A 226 -8.60 -4.75 6.97
N ALA A 227 -9.80 -4.29 7.33
CA ALA A 227 -11.08 -4.95 7.05
C ALA A 227 -11.27 -5.30 5.57
N LEU A 228 -10.73 -4.48 4.66
CA LEU A 228 -10.77 -4.73 3.21
C LEU A 228 -9.80 -5.82 2.73
N ALA A 229 -8.74 -6.09 3.48
CA ALA A 229 -7.82 -7.20 3.27
C ALA A 229 -8.46 -8.49 3.82
N GLU A 230 -9.03 -8.44 5.02
CA GLU A 230 -9.72 -9.57 5.67
C GLU A 230 -10.97 -10.01 4.89
N ALA A 231 -11.78 -9.07 4.40
CA ALA A 231 -12.92 -9.36 3.51
C ALA A 231 -12.50 -10.01 2.18
N ARG A 232 -11.22 -9.97 1.82
CA ARG A 232 -10.64 -10.66 0.66
C ARG A 232 -9.90 -11.96 1.04
N GLY A 233 -10.09 -12.45 2.26
CA GLY A 233 -9.44 -13.66 2.77
C GLY A 233 -7.98 -13.47 3.18
N LEU A 234 -7.48 -12.23 3.30
CA LEU A 234 -6.12 -11.96 3.75
C LEU A 234 -6.09 -11.83 5.28
N VAL A 235 -5.34 -12.71 5.94
CA VAL A 235 -5.17 -12.69 7.41
C VAL A 235 -4.03 -11.76 7.81
N VAL A 236 -4.29 -10.84 8.72
CA VAL A 236 -3.28 -9.93 9.28
C VAL A 236 -2.60 -10.60 10.47
N TRP A 237 -1.35 -11.03 10.30
CA TRP A 237 -0.60 -11.70 11.36
C TRP A 237 0.14 -10.71 12.28
N PRO A 238 0.01 -10.86 13.61
CA PRO A 238 0.58 -9.91 14.58
C PRO A 238 2.08 -10.04 14.84
N ASN A 239 2.73 -11.14 14.44
CA ASN A 239 4.12 -11.44 14.80
C ASN A 239 4.95 -11.89 13.59
N VAL A 240 5.71 -10.99 12.96
CA VAL A 240 6.73 -11.39 11.97
C VAL A 240 8.07 -11.57 12.66
N THR A 241 8.27 -12.74 13.26
CA THR A 241 9.58 -13.21 13.73
C THR A 241 9.83 -14.64 13.26
N LYS A 242 10.31 -14.74 12.01
CA LYS A 242 10.89 -15.93 11.34
C LYS A 242 10.01 -17.19 11.18
N ARG A 243 10.06 -17.73 9.96
CA ARG A 243 9.39 -18.92 9.38
C ARG A 243 7.89 -18.78 9.09
N VAL A 244 7.56 -17.87 8.17
CA VAL A 244 6.27 -17.89 7.45
C VAL A 244 6.50 -18.55 6.08
N ARG A 245 5.66 -19.52 5.70
CA ARG A 245 5.60 -19.99 4.30
C ARG A 245 4.80 -18.96 3.50
N ALA A 246 5.47 -17.93 2.99
CA ALA A 246 4.85 -17.03 2.04
C ALA A 246 4.60 -17.78 0.72
N VAL A 247 3.60 -17.34 -0.05
CA VAL A 247 3.42 -17.70 -1.46
C VAL A 247 3.31 -16.40 -2.26
N VAL A 248 3.53 -16.42 -3.57
CA VAL A 248 3.28 -15.26 -4.43
C VAL A 248 2.17 -15.64 -5.39
N ALA A 249 1.03 -14.95 -5.27
CA ALA A 249 -0.09 -15.07 -6.21
C ALA A 249 0.27 -14.39 -7.53
N GLN A 250 0.73 -15.19 -8.47
CA GLN A 250 1.05 -14.79 -9.82
C GLN A 250 1.14 -16.03 -10.70
N ASP A 251 1.09 -15.86 -12.03
CA ASP A 251 1.38 -16.96 -12.96
C ASP A 251 2.66 -17.72 -12.54
N PRO A 252 2.56 -19.02 -12.20
CA PRO A 252 3.68 -19.85 -11.77
C PRO A 252 4.80 -19.96 -12.80
N ALA A 253 4.52 -19.67 -14.08
CA ALA A 253 5.52 -19.62 -15.14
C ALA A 253 6.20 -18.24 -15.25
N SER A 254 5.69 -17.21 -14.57
CA SER A 254 6.21 -15.84 -14.66
C SER A 254 7.67 -15.75 -14.22
N GLN A 255 8.51 -15.08 -15.02
CA GLN A 255 9.90 -14.76 -14.69
C GLN A 255 10.12 -13.28 -14.33
N SER A 256 9.03 -12.54 -14.09
CA SER A 256 9.14 -11.14 -13.65
C SER A 256 9.88 -11.04 -12.32
N GLY A 257 10.42 -9.85 -12.00
CA GLY A 257 11.32 -9.66 -10.86
C GLY A 257 10.76 -10.16 -9.52
N LYS A 258 9.44 -10.18 -9.33
CA LYS A 258 8.77 -10.67 -8.12
C LYS A 258 8.77 -12.21 -8.01
N PRO A 259 8.19 -12.98 -8.95
CA PRO A 259 8.32 -14.44 -9.01
C PRO A 259 9.76 -14.94 -8.94
N ARG A 260 10.68 -14.28 -9.65
CA ARG A 260 12.10 -14.65 -9.65
C ARG A 260 12.69 -14.53 -8.25
N LYS A 261 12.51 -13.37 -7.62
CA LYS A 261 12.98 -13.08 -6.26
C LYS A 261 12.29 -13.96 -5.22
N ALA A 262 11.01 -14.28 -5.40
CA ALA A 262 10.30 -15.22 -4.55
C ALA A 262 10.93 -16.62 -4.60
N ARG A 263 11.23 -17.14 -5.80
CA ARG A 263 11.93 -18.43 -5.95
C ARG A 263 13.33 -18.41 -5.36
N GLU A 264 14.08 -17.31 -5.49
CA GLU A 264 15.40 -17.12 -4.84
C GLU A 264 15.31 -17.27 -3.29
N TYR A 265 14.20 -16.85 -2.69
CA TYR A 265 13.93 -17.02 -1.26
C TYR A 265 13.20 -18.33 -0.89
N GLY A 266 13.00 -19.26 -1.84
CA GLY A 266 12.27 -20.51 -1.61
C GLY A 266 10.77 -20.33 -1.40
N ILE A 267 10.21 -19.20 -1.82
CA ILE A 267 8.78 -18.84 -1.71
C ILE A 267 8.04 -19.35 -2.96
N PRO A 268 7.07 -20.28 -2.84
CA PRO A 268 6.32 -20.80 -3.98
C PRO A 268 5.52 -19.70 -4.71
N VAL A 269 5.49 -19.75 -6.03
CA VAL A 269 4.64 -18.88 -6.88
C VAL A 269 3.46 -19.73 -7.35
N VAL A 270 2.25 -19.31 -7.01
CA VAL A 270 1.01 -20.05 -7.26
C VAL A 270 0.03 -19.19 -8.03
N ASP A 271 -0.77 -19.78 -8.90
CA ASP A 271 -1.82 -19.04 -9.59
C ASP A 271 -2.94 -18.62 -8.63
N ASP A 272 -3.77 -17.67 -9.08
CA ASP A 272 -4.87 -17.12 -8.28
C ASP A 272 -5.93 -18.18 -7.94
N ALA A 273 -6.06 -19.25 -8.73
CA ALA A 273 -7.03 -20.33 -8.49
C ALA A 273 -6.57 -21.25 -7.34
N VAL A 274 -5.28 -21.58 -7.28
CA VAL A 274 -4.65 -22.32 -6.18
C VAL A 274 -4.73 -21.51 -4.88
N LEU A 275 -4.59 -20.19 -4.98
CA LEU A 275 -4.78 -19.30 -3.84
C LEU A 275 -6.24 -19.30 -3.35
N ALA A 276 -7.22 -19.27 -4.26
CA ALA A 276 -8.63 -19.33 -3.91
C ALA A 276 -9.05 -20.68 -3.27
N LEU A 277 -8.49 -21.80 -3.75
CA LEU A 277 -8.75 -23.15 -3.22
C LEU A 277 -8.18 -23.39 -1.82
N SER A 278 -7.23 -22.58 -1.38
CA SER A 278 -6.52 -22.76 -0.12
C SER A 278 -7.02 -21.84 1.01
N VAL A 279 -7.93 -20.90 0.68
CA VAL A 279 -8.72 -20.09 1.62
C VAL A 279 -10.03 -20.80 2.03
N SER A 280 -10.50 -21.79 1.26
CA SER A 280 -11.80 -22.45 1.47
C SER A 280 -11.79 -23.67 2.41
N ARG A 281 -10.64 -24.04 2.98
CA ARG A 281 -10.55 -25.13 3.97
C ARG A 281 -10.60 -24.58 5.39
N THR A 282 -11.63 -24.98 6.14
CA THR A 282 -11.65 -24.87 7.60
C THR A 282 -10.49 -25.69 8.18
N PRO A 283 -9.60 -25.12 9.02
CA PRO A 283 -8.45 -25.86 9.54
C PRO A 283 -8.89 -27.00 10.45
N GLN A 284 -8.37 -28.21 10.25
CA GLN A 284 -8.54 -29.32 11.20
C GLN A 284 -7.50 -29.20 12.33
N PRO A 285 -7.78 -29.68 13.55
CA PRO A 285 -6.92 -29.46 14.73
C PRO A 285 -5.51 -30.07 14.65
N HIS A 286 -5.22 -30.87 13.62
CA HIS A 286 -3.91 -31.49 13.39
C HIS A 286 -3.15 -30.91 12.18
N ASP A 287 -3.74 -29.96 11.45
CA ASP A 287 -3.09 -29.34 10.31
C ASP A 287 -2.11 -28.25 10.80
N ALA A 288 -0.85 -28.33 10.36
CA ALA A 288 0.07 -27.21 10.51
C ALA A 288 -0.49 -26.00 9.72
N PRO A 289 -0.55 -24.79 10.31
CA PRO A 289 -1.21 -23.66 9.67
C PRO A 289 -0.50 -23.26 8.37
N VAL A 290 -1.16 -23.47 7.23
CA VAL A 290 -0.73 -22.96 5.92
C VAL A 290 -1.27 -21.54 5.80
N THR A 291 -0.40 -20.54 5.97
CA THR A 291 -0.77 -19.12 5.81
C THR A 291 -0.39 -18.65 4.42
N LEU A 292 -1.36 -18.20 3.61
CA LEU A 292 -1.11 -17.68 2.28
C LEU A 292 -1.14 -16.16 2.33
N HIS A 293 -0.10 -15.52 1.81
CA HIS A 293 -0.07 -14.08 1.64
C HIS A 293 0.10 -13.74 0.18
N THR A 294 -0.82 -12.99 -0.41
CA THR A 294 -0.59 -12.38 -1.73
C THR A 294 0.31 -11.16 -1.57
N CYS A 295 1.59 -11.29 -1.92
CA CYS A 295 2.48 -10.14 -1.97
C CYS A 295 2.24 -9.34 -3.26
N GLN A 296 1.19 -8.52 -3.30
CA GLN A 296 1.06 -7.49 -4.34
C GLN A 296 1.85 -6.24 -3.91
N ILE A 297 3.18 -6.28 -4.10
CA ILE A 297 4.06 -5.09 -4.04
C ILE A 297 3.88 -4.24 -5.30
#